data_AF-A0A4U6QKZ6-F1
#
_entry.id   AF-A0A4U6QKZ6-F1
#
_cell.length_a   1.000
_cell.length_b   1.000
_cell.length_c   1.000
_cell.angle_alpha   90.00
_cell.angle_beta   90.00
_cell.angle_gamma   90.00
#
_symmetry.space_group_name_H-M   'P 1'
#
loop_
_entity.id
_entity.type
_entity.pdbx_description
1 polymer ?
#
loop_
_entity_poly.entity_id
_entity_poly.type
_entity_poly.pdbx_seq_one_letter_code
_entity_poly.pdbx_strand_id
1 'polypeptide(L)'
;MPERETGPNESRSPRAQRWIRWVAVAVMVVGLLWLIVDRLLAGYYPLRWGGPNIGGGLLILLCYAALIGGVTALWASDGLHPRTWSTWSWGAAVMVVVLLIGYIAVRIIQPRDEDAGRIGRMGVTVTTQGEPILVMMVCRGSIDRVRVVGPNRTPQFNEELATYTSVDPVSGYQELNLLDPSVGWQTGSPLTQSTLDGQMLVIASARSDKAVLTDVSFSSEDLRSLTPGLVQSASGQWAQRRPVDEFRAAACP
;
A
#
# COMPACT_ATOMS: atom_id res chain seq x y z
N MET A 1 -6.78 -34.73 -57.11
CA MET A 1 -5.42 -34.74 -56.54
C MET A 1 -5.29 -33.53 -55.66
N PRO A 2 -5.15 -33.66 -54.33
CA PRO A 2 -4.90 -32.51 -53.46
C PRO A 2 -3.41 -32.18 -53.50
N GLU A 3 -3.08 -30.96 -53.93
CA GLU A 3 -1.76 -30.35 -53.80
C GLU A 3 -1.36 -30.36 -52.33
N ARG A 4 -0.32 -31.13 -52.02
CA ARG A 4 0.29 -31.14 -50.69
C ARG A 4 1.26 -29.97 -50.67
N GLU A 5 0.79 -28.80 -50.24
CA GLU A 5 1.64 -27.65 -49.97
C GLU A 5 2.65 -28.01 -48.87
N THR A 6 3.85 -28.39 -49.28
CA THR A 6 5.01 -28.49 -48.40
C THR A 6 5.51 -27.07 -48.11
N GLY A 7 4.87 -26.41 -47.15
CA GLY A 7 5.39 -25.17 -46.61
C GLY A 7 6.83 -25.37 -46.09
N PRO A 8 7.71 -24.37 -46.25
CA PRO A 8 9.10 -24.47 -45.83
C PRO A 8 9.16 -24.61 -44.31
N ASN A 9 9.31 -25.85 -43.86
CA ASN A 9 9.54 -26.16 -42.46
C ASN A 9 11.03 -25.90 -42.17
N GLU A 10 11.36 -24.61 -42.05
CA GLU A 10 12.72 -24.14 -41.80
C GLU A 10 13.15 -24.60 -40.40
N SER A 11 13.80 -25.77 -40.36
CA SER A 11 14.27 -26.38 -39.13
C SER A 11 15.33 -25.50 -38.51
N ARG A 12 14.95 -24.67 -37.52
CA ARG A 12 15.91 -23.89 -36.72
C ARG A 12 17.01 -24.82 -36.21
N SER A 13 18.26 -24.38 -36.32
CA SER A 13 19.40 -25.21 -35.89
C SER A 13 19.29 -25.57 -34.39
N PRO A 14 19.74 -26.76 -33.96
CA PRO A 14 19.74 -27.18 -32.55
C PRO A 14 20.54 -26.25 -31.62
N ARG A 15 21.45 -25.43 -32.18
CA ARG A 15 22.18 -24.40 -31.45
C ARG A 15 21.30 -23.19 -31.17
N ALA A 16 20.52 -22.74 -32.15
CA ALA A 16 19.58 -21.63 -31.99
C ALA A 16 18.50 -21.96 -30.96
N GLN A 17 17.93 -23.17 -30.99
CA GLN A 17 16.94 -23.60 -29.99
C GLN A 17 17.51 -23.63 -28.57
N ARG A 18 18.73 -24.15 -28.39
CA ARG A 18 19.42 -24.15 -27.09
C ARG A 18 19.64 -22.73 -26.57
N TRP A 19 20.08 -21.83 -27.43
CA TRP A 19 20.32 -20.43 -27.07
C TRP A 19 19.03 -19.72 -26.62
N ILE A 20 17.92 -19.89 -27.36
CA ILE A 20 16.62 -19.32 -26.99
C ILE A 20 16.17 -19.79 -25.59
N ARG A 21 16.33 -21.08 -25.28
CA ARG A 21 15.97 -21.63 -23.96
C ARG A 21 16.78 -21.00 -22.82
N TRP A 22 18.08 -20.78 -23.03
CA TRP A 22 18.93 -20.14 -22.03
C TRP A 22 18.56 -18.68 -21.77
N VAL A 23 18.29 -17.93 -22.84
CA VAL A 23 17.81 -16.54 -22.73
C VAL A 23 16.49 -16.50 -21.96
N ALA A 24 15.53 -17.39 -22.29
CA ALA A 24 14.25 -17.46 -21.61
C ALA A 24 14.40 -17.72 -20.10
N VAL A 25 15.22 -18.70 -19.70
CA VAL A 25 15.50 -19.01 -18.29
C VAL A 25 16.14 -17.82 -17.58
N ALA A 26 17.15 -17.20 -18.17
CA ALA A 26 17.84 -16.05 -17.57
C ALA A 26 16.87 -14.88 -17.32
N VAL A 27 16.01 -14.60 -18.29
CA VAL A 27 14.98 -13.56 -18.19
C VAL A 27 13.98 -13.87 -17.06
N MET A 28 13.53 -15.13 -16.92
CA MET A 28 12.67 -15.55 -15.80
C MET A 28 13.34 -15.38 -14.44
N VAL A 29 14.61 -15.78 -14.32
CA VAL A 29 15.37 -15.69 -13.06
C VAL A 29 15.54 -14.24 -12.63
N VAL A 30 15.92 -13.35 -13.56
CA VAL A 30 16.04 -11.91 -13.29
C VAL A 30 14.70 -11.33 -12.87
N GLY A 31 13.61 -11.70 -13.55
CA GLY A 31 12.25 -11.28 -13.19
C GLY A 31 11.86 -11.70 -11.76
N LEU A 32 12.10 -12.96 -11.39
CA LEU A 32 11.79 -13.47 -10.05
C LEU A 32 12.66 -12.86 -8.95
N LEU A 33 13.97 -12.73 -9.18
CA LEU A 33 14.87 -12.07 -8.24
C LEU A 33 14.44 -10.63 -7.99
N TRP A 34 14.04 -9.91 -9.05
CA TRP A 34 13.54 -8.56 -8.89
C TRP A 34 12.24 -8.50 -8.08
N LEU A 35 11.28 -9.41 -8.32
CA LEU A 35 10.04 -9.47 -7.53
C LEU A 35 10.32 -9.73 -6.04
N ILE A 36 11.32 -10.56 -5.73
CA ILE A 36 11.76 -10.79 -4.36
C ILE A 36 12.37 -9.52 -3.76
N VAL A 37 13.31 -8.88 -4.48
CA VAL A 37 13.97 -7.64 -4.03
C VAL A 37 12.97 -6.51 -3.83
N ASP A 38 12.06 -6.30 -4.78
CA ASP A 38 11.01 -5.30 -4.72
C ASP A 38 10.13 -5.49 -3.47
N ARG A 39 9.72 -6.74 -3.21
CA ARG A 39 8.92 -7.07 -2.04
C ARG A 39 9.66 -6.78 -0.73
N LEU A 40 10.93 -7.18 -0.65
CA LEU A 40 11.78 -6.90 0.51
C LEU A 40 11.95 -5.40 0.72
N LEU A 41 12.27 -4.65 -0.34
CA LEU A 41 12.47 -3.19 -0.28
C LEU A 41 11.19 -2.44 0.08
N ALA A 42 10.03 -2.88 -0.41
CA ALA A 42 8.73 -2.33 -0.01
C ALA A 42 8.46 -2.55 1.48
N GLY A 43 8.87 -3.69 2.04
CA GLY A 43 8.77 -3.97 3.47
C GLY A 43 9.73 -3.14 4.32
N TYR A 44 11.02 -3.06 3.93
CA TYR A 44 12.04 -2.36 4.71
C TYR A 44 12.03 -0.84 4.54
N TYR A 45 11.59 -0.33 3.39
CA TYR A 45 11.64 1.08 3.04
C TYR A 45 10.33 1.60 2.41
N PRO A 46 9.17 1.43 3.06
CA PRO A 46 7.87 1.74 2.47
C PRO A 46 7.70 3.21 2.03
N LEU A 47 8.45 4.14 2.64
CA LEU A 47 8.41 5.56 2.29
C LEU A 47 9.35 5.95 1.15
N ARG A 48 10.36 5.12 0.86
CA ARG A 48 11.34 5.35 -0.21
C ARG A 48 11.09 4.46 -1.42
N TRP A 49 10.39 3.34 -1.22
CA TRP A 49 10.16 2.28 -2.20
C TRP A 49 8.66 2.00 -2.34
N GLY A 50 8.15 1.92 -3.58
CA GLY A 50 6.74 1.55 -3.84
C GLY A 50 5.74 2.69 -4.09
N GLY A 51 6.18 3.95 -4.14
CA GLY A 51 5.32 5.05 -4.63
C GLY A 51 5.10 5.00 -6.15
N PRO A 52 4.16 5.79 -6.71
CA PRO A 52 3.88 5.88 -8.17
C PRO A 52 5.05 6.40 -9.02
N ASN A 53 6.25 6.52 -8.42
CA ASN A 53 7.48 6.79 -9.13
C ASN A 53 7.66 5.71 -10.21
N ILE A 54 7.64 6.17 -11.46
CA ILE A 54 7.57 5.42 -12.72
C ILE A 54 8.54 4.22 -12.79
N GLY A 55 9.65 4.25 -12.04
CA GLY A 55 10.62 3.16 -11.97
C GLY A 55 10.09 1.85 -11.36
N GLY A 56 9.31 1.88 -10.28
CA GLY A 56 8.89 0.66 -9.58
C GLY A 56 7.81 -0.12 -10.33
N GLY A 57 6.71 0.56 -10.67
CA GLY A 57 5.58 -0.05 -11.36
C GLY A 57 5.93 -0.56 -12.77
N LEU A 58 6.67 0.23 -13.55
CA LEU A 58 7.11 -0.19 -14.88
C LEU A 58 8.05 -1.39 -14.81
N LEU A 59 8.98 -1.41 -13.86
CA LEU A 59 9.92 -2.51 -13.71
C LEU A 59 9.22 -3.80 -13.29
N ILE A 60 8.22 -3.73 -12.41
CA ILE A 60 7.36 -4.88 -12.10
C ILE A 60 6.64 -5.40 -13.35
N LEU A 61 6.07 -4.51 -14.17
CA LEU A 61 5.44 -4.91 -15.43
C LEU A 61 6.45 -5.56 -16.39
N LEU A 62 7.66 -5.03 -16.48
CA LEU A 62 8.75 -5.63 -17.27
C LEU A 62 9.16 -7.00 -16.72
N CYS A 63 9.19 -7.20 -15.40
CA CYS A 63 9.47 -8.49 -14.78
C CYS A 63 8.37 -9.51 -15.05
N TYR A 64 7.10 -9.11 -15.01
CA TYR A 64 6.00 -9.98 -15.42
C TYR A 64 6.05 -10.30 -16.91
N ALA A 65 6.32 -9.32 -17.76
CA ALA A 65 6.48 -9.53 -19.20
C ALA A 65 7.66 -10.47 -19.50
N ALA A 66 8.77 -10.32 -18.80
CA ALA A 66 9.93 -11.21 -18.82
C ALA A 66 9.55 -12.66 -18.43
N LEU A 67 8.80 -12.82 -17.33
CA LEU A 67 8.33 -14.13 -16.88
C LEU A 67 7.40 -14.79 -17.90
N ILE A 68 6.37 -14.05 -18.35
CA ILE A 68 5.41 -14.53 -19.34
C ILE A 68 6.15 -14.90 -20.62
N GLY A 69 7.00 -13.99 -21.14
CA GLY A 69 7.79 -14.19 -22.35
C GLY A 69 8.74 -15.38 -22.26
N GLY A 70 9.38 -15.59 -21.11
CA GLY A 70 10.22 -16.76 -20.86
C GLY A 70 9.41 -18.06 -20.88
N VAL A 71 8.24 -18.07 -20.25
CA VAL A 71 7.32 -19.22 -20.28
C VAL A 71 6.82 -19.49 -21.70
N THR A 72 6.33 -18.49 -22.44
CA THR A 72 5.86 -18.69 -23.82
C THR A 72 6.99 -19.16 -24.74
N ALA A 73 8.21 -18.61 -24.59
CA ALA A 73 9.36 -19.06 -25.36
C ALA A 73 9.73 -20.52 -25.07
N LEU A 74 9.62 -20.97 -23.81
CA LEU A 74 9.84 -22.37 -23.42
C LEU A 74 8.75 -23.28 -24.02
N TRP A 75 7.48 -22.87 -23.91
CA TRP A 75 6.33 -23.60 -24.46
C TRP A 75 6.41 -23.75 -25.98
N ALA A 76 6.76 -22.68 -26.70
CA ALA A 76 6.90 -22.68 -28.15
C ALA A 76 8.11 -23.49 -28.66
N SER A 77 9.03 -23.91 -27.78
CA SER A 77 10.25 -24.64 -28.15
C SER A 77 10.12 -26.18 -28.08
N ASP A 78 8.89 -26.72 -28.15
CA ASP A 78 8.54 -28.14 -27.91
C ASP A 78 9.03 -28.66 -26.53
N GLY A 79 9.22 -27.74 -25.58
CA GLY A 79 9.96 -27.96 -24.34
C GLY A 79 9.18 -28.60 -23.20
N LEU A 80 7.93 -29.04 -23.39
CA LEU A 80 7.11 -29.61 -22.29
C LEU A 80 7.22 -31.13 -22.17
N HIS A 81 8.02 -31.80 -22.98
CA HIS A 81 8.30 -33.23 -22.81
C HIS A 81 9.54 -33.42 -21.91
N PRO A 82 9.37 -33.68 -20.60
CA PRO A 82 10.49 -33.78 -19.65
C PRO A 82 11.49 -34.89 -19.99
N ARG A 83 11.09 -35.87 -20.81
CA ARG A 83 11.96 -36.97 -21.28
C ARG A 83 13.12 -36.53 -22.16
N THR A 84 13.04 -35.38 -22.82
CA THR A 84 14.10 -34.89 -23.72
C THR A 84 14.96 -33.79 -23.10
N TRP A 85 14.75 -33.49 -21.81
CA TRP A 85 15.47 -32.44 -21.13
C TRP A 85 16.91 -32.86 -20.82
N SER A 86 17.84 -31.97 -21.17
CA SER A 86 19.21 -32.09 -20.69
C SER A 86 19.29 -31.84 -19.18
N THR A 87 20.35 -32.33 -18.53
CA THR A 87 20.64 -32.06 -17.10
C THR A 87 20.61 -30.57 -16.77
N TRP A 88 21.07 -29.73 -17.69
CA TRP A 88 21.05 -28.27 -17.56
C TRP A 88 19.64 -27.67 -17.58
N SER A 89 18.74 -28.23 -18.39
CA SER A 89 17.33 -27.82 -18.44
C SER A 89 16.60 -28.12 -17.13
N TRP A 90 16.92 -29.26 -16.52
CA TRP A 90 16.46 -29.60 -15.18
C TRP A 90 16.99 -28.64 -14.12
N GLY A 91 18.28 -28.29 -14.15
CA GLY A 91 18.86 -27.31 -13.24
C GLY A 91 18.18 -25.94 -13.32
N ALA A 92 17.88 -25.47 -14.52
CA ALA A 92 17.14 -24.24 -14.75
C ALA A 92 15.72 -24.27 -14.17
N ALA A 93 14.97 -25.36 -14.41
CA ALA A 93 13.61 -25.50 -13.89
C ALA A 93 13.60 -25.56 -12.35
N VAL A 94 14.54 -26.29 -11.75
CA VAL A 94 14.71 -26.34 -10.28
C VAL A 94 14.99 -24.94 -9.73
N MET A 95 15.87 -24.16 -10.37
CA MET A 95 16.16 -22.79 -9.94
C MET A 95 14.91 -21.88 -10.00
N VAL A 96 14.10 -21.97 -11.06
CA VAL A 96 12.84 -21.22 -11.15
C VAL A 96 11.88 -21.63 -10.05
N VAL A 97 11.73 -22.93 -9.77
CA VAL A 97 10.88 -23.44 -8.68
C VAL A 97 11.38 -22.94 -7.32
N VAL A 98 12.69 -22.97 -7.07
CA VAL A 98 13.30 -22.47 -5.83
C VAL A 98 13.03 -20.97 -5.65
N LEU A 99 13.19 -20.17 -6.71
CA LEU A 99 12.90 -18.73 -6.66
C LEU A 99 11.41 -18.44 -6.45
N LEU A 100 10.52 -19.22 -7.06
CA LEU A 100 9.08 -19.10 -6.85
C LEU A 100 8.70 -19.46 -5.40
N ILE A 101 9.27 -20.53 -4.85
CA ILE A 101 9.10 -20.89 -3.44
C ILE A 101 9.65 -19.77 -2.55
N GLY A 102 10.83 -19.21 -2.86
CA GLY A 102 11.41 -18.09 -2.14
C GLY A 102 10.52 -16.85 -2.16
N TYR A 103 9.94 -16.51 -3.32
CA TYR A 103 8.98 -15.42 -3.46
C TYR A 103 7.70 -15.67 -2.63
N ILE A 104 7.12 -16.88 -2.70
CA ILE A 104 5.96 -17.25 -1.89
C ILE A 104 6.30 -17.19 -0.40
N ALA A 105 7.46 -17.69 0.00
CA ALA A 105 7.94 -17.64 1.37
C ALA A 105 8.08 -16.19 1.85
N VAL A 106 8.71 -15.30 1.08
CA VAL A 106 8.78 -13.86 1.41
C VAL A 106 7.37 -13.26 1.52
N ARG A 107 6.44 -13.63 0.63
CA ARG A 107 5.06 -13.13 0.68
C ARG A 107 4.29 -13.58 1.93
N ILE A 108 4.57 -14.79 2.42
CA ILE A 108 3.92 -15.36 3.62
C ILE A 108 4.61 -14.87 4.90
N ILE A 109 5.95 -14.86 4.93
CA ILE A 109 6.77 -14.53 6.10
C ILE A 109 6.77 -13.02 6.36
N GLN A 110 6.78 -12.18 5.33
CA GLN A 110 6.50 -10.77 5.51
C GLN A 110 4.99 -10.61 5.57
N PRO A 111 4.37 -10.57 6.77
CA PRO A 111 2.98 -10.16 6.85
C PRO A 111 2.84 -8.88 6.04
N ARG A 112 1.72 -8.76 5.34
CA ARG A 112 1.35 -7.48 4.75
C ARG A 112 1.24 -6.55 5.95
N ASP A 113 2.32 -5.83 6.22
CA ASP A 113 2.37 -4.90 7.31
C ASP A 113 1.30 -3.87 6.95
N GLU A 114 0.13 -3.97 7.57
CA GLU A 114 -0.94 -3.01 7.41
C GLU A 114 -0.50 -1.63 7.93
N ASP A 115 0.69 -1.57 8.54
CA ASP A 115 1.38 -0.38 8.96
C ASP A 115 2.50 0.04 7.97
N ALA A 116 2.76 -0.71 6.89
CA ALA A 116 3.67 -0.29 5.83
C ALA A 116 3.06 0.91 5.10
N GLY A 117 3.59 2.10 5.43
CA GLY A 117 3.07 3.39 4.97
C GLY A 117 2.41 4.21 6.08
N ARG A 118 2.21 3.64 7.28
CA ARG A 118 1.87 4.42 8.47
C ARG A 118 3.06 5.24 8.89
N ILE A 119 2.88 6.56 8.82
CA ILE A 119 3.92 7.51 9.19
C ILE A 119 3.71 8.13 10.56
N GLY A 120 2.70 7.69 11.29
CA GLY A 120 2.42 8.19 12.62
C GLY A 120 1.03 7.80 13.08
N ARG A 121 0.52 8.52 14.09
CA ARG A 121 -0.77 8.22 14.71
C ARG A 121 -1.68 9.42 14.75
N MET A 122 -2.98 9.15 14.69
CA MET A 122 -4.03 10.13 14.95
C MET A 122 -4.83 9.72 16.18
N GLY A 123 -5.35 10.72 16.87
CA GLY A 123 -6.41 10.58 17.84
C GLY A 123 -7.34 11.78 17.79
N VAL A 124 -8.35 11.78 18.64
CA VAL A 124 -9.26 12.90 18.83
C VAL A 124 -9.25 13.33 20.29
N THR A 125 -9.30 14.63 20.53
CA THR A 125 -9.53 15.27 21.83
C THR A 125 -10.66 16.30 21.68
N VAL A 126 -11.07 16.92 22.77
CA VAL A 126 -11.98 18.07 22.76
C VAL A 126 -11.35 19.29 23.42
N THR A 127 -11.77 20.49 23.00
CA THR A 127 -11.49 21.74 23.72
C THR A 127 -12.28 21.79 25.03
N THR A 128 -12.02 22.81 25.87
CA THR A 128 -12.85 23.10 27.04
C THR A 128 -14.31 23.42 26.72
N GLN A 129 -14.59 23.80 25.47
CA GLN A 129 -15.92 24.08 24.92
C GLN A 129 -16.57 22.84 24.32
N GLY A 130 -15.87 21.70 24.28
CA GLY A 130 -16.36 20.46 23.68
C GLY A 130 -16.14 20.36 22.16
N GLU A 131 -15.39 21.29 21.56
CA GLU A 131 -15.10 21.26 20.12
C GLU A 131 -14.07 20.16 19.80
N PRO A 132 -14.29 19.34 18.77
CA PRO A 132 -13.40 18.24 18.44
C PRO A 132 -12.11 18.73 17.77
N ILE A 133 -10.98 18.27 18.32
CA ILE A 133 -9.64 18.47 17.79
C ILE A 133 -9.08 17.12 17.37
N LEU A 134 -8.63 17.01 16.13
CA LEU A 134 -7.74 15.92 15.73
C LEU A 134 -6.33 16.21 16.23
N VAL A 135 -5.79 15.24 16.95
CA VAL A 135 -4.39 15.25 17.40
C VAL A 135 -3.63 14.30 16.51
N MET A 136 -2.63 14.82 15.80
CA MET A 136 -1.84 14.08 14.83
C MET A 136 -0.38 14.11 15.26
N MET A 137 0.26 12.95 15.25
CA MET A 137 1.69 12.85 15.43
C MET A 137 2.28 12.17 14.20
N VAL A 138 2.98 12.95 13.37
CA VAL A 138 3.65 12.50 12.14
C VAL A 138 5.11 12.19 12.46
N CYS A 139 5.43 10.92 12.61
CA CYS A 139 6.75 10.41 12.98
C CYS A 139 7.74 10.38 11.81
N ARG A 140 7.25 10.24 10.57
CA ARG A 140 8.08 10.12 9.37
C ARG A 140 7.48 10.90 8.20
N GLY A 141 8.29 11.60 7.41
CA GLY A 141 7.76 12.35 6.26
C GLY A 141 6.76 13.44 6.67
N SER A 142 5.70 13.60 5.89
CA SER A 142 4.70 14.66 6.07
C SER A 142 3.32 14.27 5.55
N ILE A 143 2.30 14.96 6.04
CA ILE A 143 0.92 14.91 5.53
C ILE A 143 0.50 16.30 5.05
N ASP A 144 -0.44 16.36 4.13
CA ASP A 144 -1.00 17.62 3.63
C ASP A 144 -2.52 17.59 3.54
N ARG A 145 -3.16 16.42 3.77
CA ARG A 145 -4.61 16.28 3.68
C ARG A 145 -5.19 15.49 4.83
N VAL A 146 -6.28 16.00 5.41
CA VAL A 146 -7.15 15.27 6.34
C VAL A 146 -8.54 15.14 5.70
N ARG A 147 -9.06 13.92 5.65
CA ARG A 147 -10.42 13.64 5.18
C ARG A 147 -11.25 13.12 6.34
N VAL A 148 -12.44 13.68 6.51
CA VAL A 148 -13.43 13.28 7.50
C VAL A 148 -14.62 12.71 6.74
N VAL A 149 -14.95 11.44 6.99
CA VAL A 149 -16.05 10.74 6.32
C VAL A 149 -17.06 10.25 7.34
N GLY A 150 -18.33 10.21 6.93
CA GLY A 150 -19.43 9.65 7.70
C GLY A 150 -19.51 8.13 7.59
N PRO A 151 -20.49 7.50 8.26
CA PRO A 151 -20.67 6.07 8.21
C PRO A 151 -21.15 5.63 6.83
N ASN A 152 -20.93 4.35 6.50
CA ASN A 152 -21.47 3.77 5.28
C ASN A 152 -23.01 3.74 5.32
N ARG A 153 -23.67 4.47 4.42
CA ARG A 153 -25.12 4.45 4.24
C ARG A 153 -25.43 4.03 2.81
N THR A 154 -26.46 3.24 2.56
CA THR A 154 -26.87 2.97 1.17
C THR A 154 -27.65 4.19 0.64
N PRO A 155 -27.35 4.74 -0.55
CA PRO A 155 -26.36 4.31 -1.54
C PRO A 155 -24.96 4.95 -1.42
N GLN A 156 -24.74 5.88 -0.48
CA GLN A 156 -23.51 6.63 -0.29
C GLN A 156 -22.56 6.01 0.75
N PHE A 157 -21.59 5.24 0.27
CA PHE A 157 -20.50 4.72 1.10
C PHE A 157 -19.48 5.81 1.39
N ASN A 158 -19.04 5.91 2.66
CA ASN A 158 -18.04 6.87 3.13
C ASN A 158 -18.32 8.30 2.64
N GLU A 159 -19.53 8.80 2.89
CA GLU A 159 -19.91 10.19 2.56
C GLU A 159 -18.85 11.15 3.10
N GLU A 160 -18.24 11.94 2.22
CA GLU A 160 -17.22 12.90 2.64
C GLU A 160 -17.89 14.09 3.31
N LEU A 161 -17.58 14.29 4.60
CA LEU A 161 -18.16 15.36 5.41
C LEU A 161 -17.31 16.63 5.36
N ALA A 162 -15.98 16.46 5.34
CA ALA A 162 -15.03 17.56 5.21
C ALA A 162 -13.68 17.06 4.68
N THR A 163 -12.99 17.95 3.95
CA THR A 163 -11.59 17.78 3.56
C THR A 163 -10.81 19.02 3.94
N TYR A 164 -9.75 18.82 4.73
CA TYR A 164 -8.79 19.85 5.12
C TYR A 164 -7.50 19.63 4.34
N THR A 165 -6.97 20.69 3.76
CA THR A 165 -5.70 20.68 3.03
C THR A 165 -4.77 21.69 3.67
N SER A 166 -3.58 21.25 4.07
CA SER A 166 -2.57 22.17 4.60
C SER A 166 -1.92 22.94 3.46
N VAL A 167 -1.59 24.21 3.71
CA VAL A 167 -0.87 25.06 2.74
C VAL A 167 0.53 24.50 2.47
N ASP A 168 1.19 24.01 3.52
CA ASP A 168 2.50 23.38 3.46
C ASP A 168 2.43 21.98 4.10
N PRO A 169 3.12 20.95 3.57
CA PRO A 169 3.12 19.62 4.19
C PRO A 169 3.64 19.69 5.64
N VAL A 170 2.86 19.14 6.58
CA VAL A 170 3.16 19.18 8.02
C VAL A 170 3.80 17.88 8.51
N SER A 171 4.68 18.02 9.49
CA SER A 171 5.34 16.91 10.19
C SER A 171 5.30 17.13 11.71
N GLY A 172 5.67 16.11 12.49
CA GLY A 172 5.64 16.17 13.95
C GLY A 172 4.23 16.24 14.52
N TYR A 173 4.11 16.87 15.69
CA TYR A 173 2.85 17.04 16.41
C TYR A 173 2.01 18.17 15.79
N GLN A 174 0.73 17.91 15.53
CA GLN A 174 -0.21 18.85 14.94
C GLN A 174 -1.59 18.71 15.59
N GLU A 175 -2.28 19.84 15.75
CA GLU A 175 -3.67 19.92 16.18
C GLU A 175 -4.50 20.58 15.09
N LEU A 176 -5.63 19.95 14.77
CA LEU A 176 -6.60 20.46 13.81
C LEU A 176 -7.98 20.47 14.46
N ASN A 177 -8.48 21.65 14.80
CA ASN A 177 -9.88 21.81 15.18
C ASN A 177 -10.75 21.60 13.95
N LEU A 178 -11.72 20.69 14.04
CA LEU A 178 -12.55 20.30 12.91
C LEU A 178 -13.61 21.35 12.57
N LEU A 179 -14.03 22.15 13.55
CA LEU A 179 -15.07 23.16 13.36
C LEU A 179 -14.48 24.51 12.93
N ASP A 180 -13.29 24.83 13.44
CA ASP A 180 -12.56 26.06 13.14
C ASP A 180 -11.09 25.72 12.82
N PRO A 181 -10.76 25.39 11.56
CA PRO A 181 -9.43 24.90 11.20
C PRO A 181 -8.33 25.90 11.56
N SER A 182 -7.25 25.39 12.17
CA SER A 182 -6.11 26.19 12.59
C SER A 182 -5.40 26.86 11.40
N VAL A 183 -4.64 27.92 11.70
CA VAL A 183 -3.83 28.64 10.70
C VAL A 183 -2.96 27.64 9.93
N GLY A 184 -2.99 27.73 8.60
CA GLY A 184 -2.25 26.84 7.71
C GLY A 184 -3.05 25.65 7.18
N TRP A 185 -4.30 25.47 7.62
CA TRP A 185 -5.25 24.52 7.03
C TRP A 185 -6.37 25.25 6.30
N GLN A 186 -6.68 24.77 5.10
CA GLN A 186 -7.80 25.23 4.29
C GLN A 186 -8.87 24.13 4.29
N THR A 187 -10.14 24.50 4.42
CA THR A 187 -11.26 23.57 4.27
C THR A 187 -12.11 23.95 3.07
N GLY A 188 -12.40 22.97 2.22
CA GLY A 188 -13.34 23.16 1.11
C GLY A 188 -14.80 23.18 1.57
N SER A 189 -15.09 22.53 2.69
CA SER A 189 -16.42 22.46 3.29
C SER A 189 -16.25 22.31 4.80
N PRO A 190 -16.44 23.39 5.59
CA PRO A 190 -16.24 23.33 7.03
C PRO A 190 -17.25 22.37 7.65
N LEU A 191 -16.76 21.54 8.56
CA LEU A 191 -17.60 20.68 9.36
C LEU A 191 -18.41 21.55 10.33
N THR A 192 -19.69 21.24 10.51
CA THR A 192 -20.52 21.94 11.51
C THR A 192 -20.83 21.00 12.68
N GLN A 193 -21.13 21.58 13.84
CA GLN A 193 -21.55 20.78 15.00
C GLN A 193 -22.79 19.94 14.69
N SER A 194 -23.76 20.50 13.95
CA SER A 194 -24.96 19.75 13.54
C SER A 194 -24.65 18.60 12.58
N THR A 195 -23.67 18.77 11.68
CA THR A 195 -23.18 17.68 10.83
C THR A 195 -22.66 16.53 11.70
N LEU A 196 -21.83 16.83 12.70
CA LEU A 196 -21.24 15.83 13.60
C LEU A 196 -22.28 15.13 14.48
N ASP A 197 -23.19 15.90 15.09
CA ASP A 197 -24.22 15.36 15.97
C ASP A 197 -25.17 14.41 15.23
N GLY A 198 -25.36 14.62 13.92
CA GLY A 198 -26.13 13.74 13.05
C GLY A 198 -25.42 12.46 12.59
N GLN A 199 -24.15 12.24 12.97
CA GLN A 199 -23.42 11.03 12.62
C GLN A 199 -23.32 10.05 13.79
N MET A 200 -23.58 8.77 13.51
CA MET A 200 -23.30 7.70 14.47
C MET A 200 -21.81 7.41 14.60
N LEU A 201 -21.06 7.60 13.51
CA LEU A 201 -19.62 7.31 13.45
C LEU A 201 -18.99 8.23 12.42
N VAL A 202 -17.87 8.84 12.80
CA VAL A 202 -17.04 9.66 11.94
C VAL A 202 -15.66 9.02 11.88
N ILE A 203 -15.07 8.97 10.68
CA ILE A 203 -13.72 8.47 10.47
C ILE A 203 -12.88 9.62 9.93
N ALA A 204 -11.80 9.94 10.64
CA ALA A 204 -10.79 10.88 10.17
C ALA A 204 -9.54 10.13 9.72
N SER A 205 -9.07 10.46 8.52
CA SER A 205 -7.84 9.92 7.93
C SER A 205 -6.94 11.06 7.48
N ALA A 206 -5.66 11.01 7.84
CA ALA A 206 -4.65 11.94 7.34
C ALA A 206 -3.71 11.23 6.37
N ARG A 207 -3.38 11.88 5.26
CA ARG A 207 -2.55 11.30 4.21
C ARG A 207 -1.75 12.33 3.44
N SER A 208 -0.73 11.82 2.74
CA SER A 208 -0.07 12.46 1.60
C SER A 208 -0.19 11.54 0.37
N ASP A 209 0.59 11.79 -0.69
CA ASP A 209 0.67 10.94 -1.87
C ASP A 209 1.19 9.53 -1.57
N LYS A 210 1.97 9.37 -0.50
CA LYS A 210 2.73 8.14 -0.20
C LYS A 210 2.56 7.61 1.22
N ALA A 211 1.83 8.32 2.07
CA ALA A 211 1.79 7.99 3.48
C ALA A 211 0.42 8.27 4.10
N VAL A 212 0.13 7.53 5.18
CA VAL A 212 -1.12 7.64 5.93
C VAL A 212 -0.81 7.67 7.43
N LEU A 213 -1.64 8.34 8.23
CA LEU A 213 -1.69 8.11 9.68
C LEU A 213 -2.66 6.96 9.98
N THR A 214 -2.60 6.40 11.18
CA THR A 214 -3.72 5.58 11.66
C THR A 214 -4.99 6.40 11.65
N ASP A 215 -6.06 5.83 11.09
CA ASP A 215 -7.38 6.45 11.15
C ASP A 215 -7.89 6.47 12.59
N VAL A 216 -8.59 7.54 12.96
CA VAL A 216 -9.36 7.60 14.20
C VAL A 216 -10.83 7.61 13.86
N SER A 217 -11.63 6.88 14.64
CA SER A 217 -13.07 6.97 14.53
C SER A 217 -13.72 7.27 15.87
N PHE A 218 -14.76 8.09 15.82
CA PHE A 218 -15.44 8.62 16.99
C PHE A 218 -16.89 8.95 16.66
N SER A 219 -17.74 8.95 17.68
CA SER A 219 -19.13 9.40 17.64
C SER A 219 -19.30 10.71 18.43
N SER A 220 -20.45 11.37 18.29
CA SER A 220 -20.77 12.53 19.13
C SER A 220 -20.88 12.17 20.63
N GLU A 221 -21.20 10.91 20.95
CA GLU A 221 -21.21 10.39 22.32
C GLU A 221 -19.78 10.22 22.86
N ASP A 222 -18.87 9.70 22.04
CA ASP A 222 -17.46 9.60 22.40
C ASP A 222 -16.89 10.97 22.75
N LEU A 223 -17.13 11.98 21.89
CA LEU A 223 -16.67 13.35 22.09
C LEU A 223 -17.23 13.96 23.38
N ARG A 224 -18.53 13.78 23.66
CA ARG A 224 -19.18 14.30 24.89
C ARG A 224 -18.64 13.63 26.16
N SER A 225 -18.19 12.39 26.06
CA SER A 225 -17.60 11.65 27.18
C SER A 225 -16.10 11.90 27.38
N LEU A 226 -15.48 12.66 26.47
CA LEU A 226 -14.04 12.89 26.46
C LEU A 226 -13.69 14.10 27.33
N THR A 227 -12.73 13.92 28.24
CA THR A 227 -12.20 15.03 29.05
C THR A 227 -11.20 15.84 28.23
N PRO A 228 -11.26 17.18 28.23
CA PRO A 228 -10.26 18.01 27.55
C PRO A 228 -8.82 17.62 27.95
N GLY A 229 -7.95 17.46 26.95
CA GLY A 229 -6.56 17.03 27.14
C GLY A 229 -6.34 15.50 27.15
N LEU A 230 -7.41 14.70 27.12
CA LEU A 230 -7.32 13.26 26.86
C LEU A 230 -7.54 12.96 25.37
N VAL A 231 -6.58 12.25 24.78
CA VAL A 231 -6.62 11.79 23.39
C VAL A 231 -7.16 10.38 23.33
N GLN A 232 -8.19 10.16 22.51
CA GLN A 232 -8.71 8.85 22.15
C GLN A 232 -8.10 8.39 20.81
N SER A 233 -7.31 7.30 20.79
CA SER A 233 -6.51 6.89 19.63
C SER A 233 -6.97 5.59 18.93
N ALA A 234 -8.24 5.18 19.12
CA ALA A 234 -8.89 4.03 18.47
C ALA A 234 -10.42 4.15 18.69
N SER A 235 -11.21 3.23 18.13
CA SER A 235 -12.67 3.22 18.28
C SER A 235 -13.23 1.98 18.97
N GLY A 236 -14.46 2.12 19.46
CA GLY A 236 -15.21 1.06 20.13
C GLY A 236 -14.52 0.57 21.40
N GLN A 237 -14.64 -0.73 21.66
CA GLN A 237 -14.07 -1.39 22.86
C GLN A 237 -12.54 -1.33 22.97
N TRP A 238 -11.84 -0.93 21.89
CA TRP A 238 -10.39 -0.80 21.86
C TRP A 238 -9.90 0.64 22.02
N ALA A 239 -10.82 1.60 22.23
CA ALA A 239 -10.49 2.98 22.48
C ALA A 239 -9.56 3.12 23.69
N GLN A 240 -8.35 3.63 23.45
CA GLN A 240 -7.43 4.00 24.52
C GLN A 240 -7.49 5.51 24.70
N ARG A 241 -7.74 5.95 25.93
CA ARG A 241 -7.70 7.36 26.33
C ARG A 241 -6.43 7.61 27.13
N ARG A 242 -5.63 8.57 26.70
CA ARG A 242 -4.38 8.93 27.38
C ARG A 242 -4.19 10.45 27.36
N PRO A 243 -3.48 11.03 28.34
CA PRO A 243 -3.04 12.42 28.25
C PRO A 243 -2.31 12.70 26.94
N VAL A 244 -2.48 13.91 26.40
CA VAL A 244 -1.87 14.31 25.12
C VAL A 244 -0.35 14.11 25.09
N ASP A 245 0.33 14.36 26.22
CA ASP A 245 1.77 14.15 26.34
C ASP A 245 2.17 12.68 26.24
N GLU A 246 1.40 11.78 26.86
CA GLU A 246 1.61 10.33 26.76
C GLU A 246 1.30 9.82 25.35
N PHE A 247 0.25 10.33 24.71
CA PHE A 247 -0.06 10.02 23.32
C PHE A 247 1.12 10.40 22.42
N ARG A 248 1.65 11.62 22.56
CA ARG A 248 2.79 12.12 21.79
C ARG A 248 4.05 11.26 21.99
N ALA A 249 4.35 10.91 23.23
CA ALA A 249 5.49 10.05 23.56
C ALA A 249 5.34 8.62 22.99
N ALA A 250 4.13 8.07 23.00
CA ALA A 250 3.86 6.70 22.54
C ALA A 250 3.60 6.59 21.02
N ALA A 251 3.39 7.71 20.32
CA ALA A 251 2.99 7.69 18.92
C ALA A 251 4.14 7.35 17.95
N CYS A 252 5.39 7.64 18.33
CA CYS A 252 6.59 7.41 17.51
C CYS A 252 7.61 6.51 18.22
N PRO A 253 7.37 5.19 18.29
CA PRO A 253 8.33 4.23 18.85
C PRO A 253 9.58 4.05 17.97
#